data_AF-X1A6S6-F1
#
_entry.id   AF-X1A6S6-F1
#
_cell.length_a   1.000
_cell.length_b   1.000
_cell.length_c   1.000
_cell.angle_alpha   90.00
_cell.angle_beta   90.00
_cell.angle_gamma   90.00
#
_symmetry.space_group_name_H-M   'P 1'
#
loop_
_entity.id
_entity.type
_entity.pdbx_description
1 polymer ?
#
loop_
_entity_poly.entity_id
_entity_poly.type
_entity_poly.pdbx_seq_one_letter_code
_entity_poly.pdbx_strand_id
1 'polypeptide(L)'
;MSDFYEEFRAQPTNLAKYIYLDKLRNQNETLFYELANQHIAEMMPIIYTPTVGEAIENFSAIDPPKGLTIAYTDKDNIDSMLADYDSAAIDLIVVTDGEA
;
A
#
# COMPACT_ATOMS: atom_id res chain seq x y z
N MET A 1 6.18 -17.60 9.90
CA MET A 1 6.66 -16.20 10.01
C MET A 1 8.14 -16.09 9.69
N SER A 2 9.02 -16.92 10.27
CA SER A 2 10.45 -16.94 9.92
C SER A 2 10.69 -17.00 8.40
N ASP A 3 9.98 -17.87 7.70
CA ASP A 3 10.18 -18.05 6.25
C ASP A 3 9.88 -16.77 5.43
N PHE A 4 8.80 -16.04 5.76
CA PHE A 4 8.47 -14.77 5.09
C PHE A 4 9.48 -13.66 5.40
N TYR A 5 10.02 -13.65 6.61
CA TYR A 5 11.08 -12.71 6.98
C TYR A 5 12.37 -13.01 6.21
N GLU A 6 12.76 -14.28 6.10
CA GLU A 6 13.94 -14.70 5.32
C GLU A 6 13.76 -14.40 3.83
N GLU A 7 12.58 -14.63 3.26
CA GLU A 7 12.26 -14.26 1.87
C GLU A 7 12.32 -12.74 1.64
N PHE A 8 11.83 -11.94 2.59
CA PHE A 8 11.97 -10.49 2.56
C PHE A 8 13.45 -10.07 2.60
N ARG A 9 14.24 -10.68 3.49
CA ARG A 9 15.68 -10.41 3.62
C ARG A 9 16.46 -10.83 2.38
N ALA A 10 16.02 -11.87 1.68
CA ALA A 10 16.63 -12.40 0.47
C ALA A 10 16.36 -11.55 -0.78
N GLN A 11 15.42 -10.59 -0.73
CA GLN A 11 15.16 -9.71 -1.86
C GLN A 11 16.38 -8.83 -2.17
N PRO A 12 16.77 -8.70 -3.46
CA PRO A 12 18.06 -8.12 -3.86
C PRO A 12 18.12 -6.59 -3.73
N THR A 13 16.97 -5.91 -3.73
CA THR A 13 16.88 -4.44 -3.70
C THR A 13 15.73 -3.98 -2.81
N ASN A 14 15.74 -2.71 -2.39
CA ASN A 14 14.63 -2.14 -1.62
C ASN A 14 13.33 -2.14 -2.42
N LEU A 15 13.38 -1.88 -3.73
CA LEU A 15 12.21 -2.00 -4.60
C LEU A 15 11.67 -3.43 -4.64
N ALA A 16 12.53 -4.45 -4.73
CA ALA A 16 12.11 -5.85 -4.67
C ALA A 16 11.49 -6.21 -3.31
N LYS A 17 12.04 -5.68 -2.21
CA LYS A 17 11.44 -5.79 -0.87
C LYS A 17 10.07 -5.14 -0.78
N TYR A 18 9.89 -3.96 -1.36
CA TYR A 18 8.61 -3.27 -1.43
C TYR A 18 7.58 -4.12 -2.19
N ILE A 19 7.93 -4.59 -3.39
CA ILE A 19 7.04 -5.43 -4.22
C ILE A 19 6.66 -6.72 -3.49
N TYR A 20 7.60 -7.33 -2.77
CA TYR A 20 7.34 -8.52 -1.96
C TYR A 20 6.32 -8.23 -0.84
N LEU A 21 6.54 -7.17 -0.06
CA LEU A 21 5.65 -6.79 1.04
C LEU A 21 4.27 -6.33 0.55
N ASP A 22 4.20 -5.65 -0.59
CA ASP A 22 2.93 -5.24 -1.20
C ASP A 22 2.11 -6.46 -1.66
N LYS A 23 2.77 -7.44 -2.30
CA LYS A 23 2.13 -8.73 -2.63
C LYS A 23 1.63 -9.46 -1.39
N LEU A 24 2.44 -9.51 -0.33
CA LEU A 24 2.05 -10.14 0.93
C LEU A 24 0.82 -9.46 1.54
N ARG A 25 0.80 -8.12 1.58
CA ARG A 25 -0.35 -7.32 2.04
C ARG A 25 -1.61 -7.61 1.22
N ASN A 26 -1.47 -7.74 -0.09
CA ASN A 26 -2.60 -8.03 -0.98
C ASN A 26 -3.14 -9.46 -0.82
N GLN A 27 -2.28 -10.43 -0.51
CA GLN A 27 -2.66 -11.83 -0.31
C GLN A 27 -3.19 -12.11 1.10
N ASN A 28 -2.55 -11.56 2.12
CA ASN A 28 -2.90 -11.76 3.53
C ASN A 28 -2.49 -10.55 4.36
N GLU A 29 -3.44 -9.64 4.56
CA GLU A 29 -3.25 -8.41 5.31
C GLU A 29 -2.87 -8.65 6.78
N THR A 30 -3.47 -9.66 7.43
CA THR A 30 -3.16 -10.02 8.82
C THR A 30 -1.69 -10.42 8.97
N LEU A 31 -1.20 -11.27 8.07
CA LEU A 31 0.20 -11.72 8.08
C LEU A 31 1.17 -10.56 7.79
N PHE A 32 0.82 -9.67 6.85
CA PHE A 32 1.60 -8.48 6.57
C PHE A 32 1.77 -7.61 7.82
N TYR A 33 0.66 -7.28 8.51
CA TYR A 33 0.72 -6.43 9.70
C TYR A 33 1.43 -7.12 10.88
N GLU A 34 1.26 -8.43 11.04
CA GLU A 34 2.00 -9.18 12.06
C GLU A 34 3.52 -9.15 11.81
N LEU A 35 3.94 -9.41 10.57
CA LEU A 35 5.35 -9.38 10.18
C LEU A 35 5.95 -7.97 10.30
N ALA A 36 5.23 -6.95 9.82
CA ALA A 36 5.64 -5.56 9.93
C ALA A 36 5.78 -5.13 11.40
N ASN A 37 4.86 -5.53 12.28
CA ASN A 37 4.94 -5.21 13.70
C ASN A 37 6.19 -5.81 14.38
N GLN A 38 6.60 -7.02 13.99
CA GLN A 38 7.80 -7.68 14.54
C GLN A 38 9.11 -7.03 14.06
N HIS A 39 9.14 -6.46 12.85
CA HIS A 39 10.35 -5.95 12.19
C HIS A 39 10.22 -4.51 11.69
N ILE A 40 9.39 -3.70 12.36
CA ILE A 40 8.96 -2.38 11.85
C ILE A 40 10.13 -1.45 11.55
N ALA A 41 11.17 -1.45 12.38
CA ALA A 41 12.33 -0.59 12.19
C ALA A 41 13.07 -0.87 10.86
N GLU A 42 13.10 -2.13 10.42
CA GLU A 42 13.70 -2.50 9.13
C GLU A 42 12.73 -2.28 7.96
N MET A 43 11.44 -2.57 8.17
CA MET A 43 10.44 -2.53 7.11
C MET A 43 9.92 -1.12 6.82
N MET A 44 9.96 -0.21 7.79
CA MET A 44 9.44 1.15 7.64
C MET A 44 10.06 1.94 6.47
N PRO A 45 11.39 2.01 6.31
CA PRO A 45 11.98 2.70 5.15
C PRO A 45 11.70 2.00 3.81
N ILE A 46 11.22 0.74 3.84
CA ILE A 46 10.84 0.00 2.64
C ILE A 46 9.40 0.30 2.24
N ILE A 47 8.44 0.23 3.18
CA ILE A 47 7.00 0.44 2.89
C ILE A 47 6.60 1.93 2.91
N TYR A 48 7.51 2.81 3.28
CA TYR A 48 7.33 4.26 3.26
C TYR A 48 8.52 4.94 2.58
N THR A 49 8.75 6.23 2.87
CA THR A 49 9.87 6.98 2.32
C THR A 49 11.22 6.36 2.74
N PRO A 50 12.22 6.29 1.84
CA PRO A 50 12.20 6.82 0.47
C PRO A 50 11.68 5.83 -0.59
N THR A 51 11.59 4.53 -0.28
CA THR A 51 11.37 3.47 -1.28
C THR A 51 9.98 3.53 -1.94
N VAL A 52 8.95 4.00 -1.23
CA VAL A 52 7.62 4.18 -1.85
C VAL A 52 7.64 5.18 -3.02
N GLY A 53 8.49 6.21 -2.96
CA GLY A 53 8.64 7.17 -4.06
C GLY A 53 9.24 6.51 -5.31
N GLU A 54 10.31 5.73 -5.12
CA GLU A 54 10.93 4.93 -6.19
C GLU A 54 9.94 3.92 -6.78
N ALA A 55 9.10 3.30 -5.95
CA ALA A 55 8.08 2.36 -6.41
C ALA A 55 7.00 3.05 -7.27
N ILE A 56 6.55 4.24 -6.87
CA ILE A 56 5.59 5.05 -7.63
C ILE A 56 6.18 5.52 -8.96
N GLU A 57 7.47 5.86 -9.03
CA GLU A 57 8.12 6.21 -10.30
C GLU A 57 8.21 5.02 -11.28
N ASN A 58 8.32 3.79 -10.75
CA ASN A 58 8.41 2.56 -11.53
C ASN A 58 7.04 1.83 -11.66
N PHE A 59 5.93 2.59 -11.61
CA PHE A 59 4.53 2.16 -11.46
C PHE A 59 4.04 1.03 -12.37
N SER A 60 4.64 0.83 -13.55
CA SER A 60 4.13 -0.08 -14.59
C SER A 60 4.11 -1.56 -14.20
N ALA A 61 4.74 -1.94 -13.08
CA ALA A 61 4.82 -3.31 -12.58
C ALA A 61 4.04 -3.56 -11.27
N ILE A 62 3.27 -2.58 -10.77
CA ILE A 62 2.62 -2.62 -9.45
C ILE A 62 1.10 -2.62 -9.63
N ASP A 63 0.40 -3.40 -8.80
CA ASP A 63 -1.06 -3.39 -8.78
C ASP A 63 -1.55 -1.99 -8.36
N PRO A 64 -2.64 -1.48 -8.95
CA PRO A 64 -3.18 -0.18 -8.57
C PRO A 64 -3.51 -0.16 -7.07
N PRO A 65 -3.23 0.97 -6.39
CA PRO A 65 -3.47 1.06 -4.95
C PRO A 65 -4.94 0.81 -4.64
N LYS A 66 -5.18 0.03 -3.56
CA LYS A 66 -6.52 -0.13 -3.00
C LYS A 66 -7.02 1.22 -2.50
N GLY A 67 -8.25 1.57 -2.84
CA GLY A 67 -8.88 2.82 -2.42
C GLY A 67 -9.81 3.36 -3.50
N LEU A 68 -10.27 4.60 -3.27
CA LEU A 68 -11.13 5.32 -4.19
C LEU A 68 -10.33 6.43 -4.88
N THR A 69 -10.27 6.37 -6.21
CA THR A 69 -9.74 7.46 -7.04
C THR A 69 -10.91 8.26 -7.58
N ILE A 70 -10.91 9.58 -7.36
CA ILE A 70 -11.96 10.50 -7.83
C ILE A 70 -11.30 11.51 -8.76
N ALA A 71 -11.65 11.49 -10.05
CA ALA A 71 -11.20 12.51 -10.99
C ALA A 71 -12.12 13.74 -10.93
N TYR A 72 -11.64 14.89 -11.38
CA TYR A 72 -12.46 16.11 -11.45
C TYR A 72 -13.72 15.92 -12.32
N THR A 73 -13.65 15.06 -13.35
CA THR A 73 -14.79 14.70 -14.20
C THR A 73 -15.90 13.97 -13.45
N ASP A 74 -15.60 13.38 -12.30
CA ASP A 74 -16.54 12.63 -11.48
C ASP A 74 -17.23 13.50 -10.42
N LYS A 75 -16.99 14.82 -10.41
CA LYS A 75 -17.47 15.75 -9.36
C LYS A 75 -18.98 15.68 -9.09
N ASP A 76 -19.78 15.37 -10.11
CA ASP A 76 -21.24 15.28 -10.01
C ASP A 76 -21.72 13.87 -9.61
N ASN A 77 -20.80 12.89 -9.51
CA ASN A 77 -21.06 11.48 -9.16
C ASN A 77 -20.43 11.05 -7.82
N ILE A 78 -19.76 11.95 -7.10
CA ILE A 78 -19.00 11.63 -5.87
C ILE A 78 -19.87 10.89 -4.85
N ASP A 79 -21.09 11.36 -4.60
CA ASP A 79 -22.02 10.73 -3.65
C ASP A 79 -22.31 9.26 -4.00
N SER A 80 -22.47 8.97 -5.30
CA SER A 80 -22.68 7.59 -5.76
C SER A 80 -21.43 6.74 -5.62
N MET A 81 -20.25 7.31 -5.86
CA MET A 81 -18.97 6.60 -5.72
C MET A 81 -18.68 6.25 -4.26
N LEU A 82 -19.08 7.12 -3.33
CA LEU A 82 -18.94 6.88 -1.89
C LEU A 82 -20.01 5.93 -1.35
N ALA A 83 -21.19 5.84 -1.99
CA ALA A 83 -22.27 4.97 -1.55
C ALA A 83 -21.93 3.46 -1.62
N ASP A 84 -20.93 3.08 -2.43
CA ASP A 84 -20.42 1.72 -2.49
C ASP A 84 -19.63 1.31 -1.23
N TYR A 85 -19.28 2.28 -0.38
CA TYR A 85 -18.55 2.06 0.86
C TYR A 85 -19.49 2.16 2.08
N ASP A 86 -19.36 1.22 3.01
CA ASP A 86 -20.07 1.30 4.28
C ASP A 86 -19.48 2.41 5.16
N SER A 87 -20.12 3.59 5.14
CA SER A 87 -19.70 4.75 5.94
C SER A 87 -19.60 4.47 7.44
N ALA A 88 -20.36 3.51 7.97
CA ALA A 88 -20.31 3.16 9.39
C ALA A 88 -19.11 2.29 9.76
N ALA A 89 -18.44 1.70 8.76
CA ALA A 89 -17.23 0.91 8.92
C ALA A 89 -15.93 1.72 8.69
N ILE A 90 -16.03 3.01 8.35
CA ILE A 90 -14.88 3.88 8.06
C ILE A 90 -14.65 4.85 9.22
N ASP A 91 -13.51 4.70 9.90
CA ASP A 91 -13.08 5.60 10.98
C ASP A 91 -12.07 6.67 10.50
N LEU A 92 -11.31 6.39 9.44
CA LEU A 92 -10.21 7.23 8.97
C LEU A 92 -10.14 7.25 7.43
N ILE A 93 -10.01 8.45 6.87
CA ILE A 93 -9.74 8.67 5.45
C ILE A 93 -8.39 9.40 5.33
N VAL A 94 -7.51 8.87 4.48
CA VAL A 94 -6.30 9.56 4.03
C VAL A 94 -6.52 9.95 2.57
N VAL A 95 -6.43 11.24 2.27
CA VAL A 95 -6.65 11.80 0.93
C VAL A 95 -5.41 12.57 0.46
N THR A 96 -5.10 12.44 -0.82
CA THR A 96 -4.04 13.18 -1.52
C THR A 96 -4.54 13.53 -2.93
N ASP A 97 -4.14 14.69 -3.45
CA ASP A 97 -4.32 15.09 -4.85
C ASP A 97 -3.13 14.68 -5.74
N GLY A 98 -2.11 14.04 -5.14
CA GLY A 98 -0.89 13.64 -5.82
C GLY A 98 0.08 14.80 -6.12
N GLU A 99 -0.19 16.02 -5.62
CA GLU A 99 0.74 17.15 -5.68
C GLU A 99 1.71 17.11 -4.47
N ALA A 100 2.94 17.58 -4.68
CA ALA A 100 4.03 17.59 -3.68
C ALA A 100 4.55 18.99 -3.40
#